data_AF-A0A1D2MXV8-F1
#
_entry.id   AF-A0A1D2MXV8-F1
#
_cell.length_a   1.000
_cell.length_b   1.000
_cell.length_c   1.000
_cell.angle_alpha   90.00
_cell.angle_beta   90.00
_cell.angle_gamma   90.00
#
_symmetry.space_group_name_H-M   'P 1'
#
loop_
_entity.id
_entity.type
_entity.pdbx_description
1 polymer ?
#
loop_
_entity_poly.entity_id
_entity_poly.type
_entity_poly.pdbx_seq_one_letter_code
_entity_poly.pdbx_strand_id
1 'polypeptide(L)'
;MEYVRLVFLISELVLIVRSQPTPQGYDDEVEGEMSVPRAPKIIDSSTVNLNYSGMTMNNLQCIVEGSPTPTVFWLKDGKEIQSDTDLYNITYDVTDGKAELAFAKNAYSTNN
;
A
#
# COMPACT_ATOMS: atom_id res chain seq x y z
N MET A 1 3.12 -18.32 -9.80
CA MET A 1 3.40 -18.36 -8.35
C MET A 1 2.84 -17.08 -7.77
N GLU A 2 1.93 -17.15 -6.81
CA GLU A 2 1.42 -15.97 -6.11
C GLU A 2 2.47 -15.52 -5.09
N TYR A 3 2.95 -14.29 -5.21
CA TYR A 3 3.84 -13.68 -4.22
C TYR A 3 3.01 -12.87 -3.25
N VAL A 4 3.08 -13.24 -1.98
CA VAL A 4 2.54 -12.44 -0.88
C VAL A 4 3.71 -12.07 0.05
N ARG A 5 3.77 -10.79 0.41
CA ARG A 5 4.73 -10.25 1.38
C ARG A 5 3.98 -9.45 2.44
N LEU A 6 4.39 -9.62 3.69
CA LEU A 6 3.88 -8.88 4.85
C LEU A 6 4.96 -7.91 5.29
N VAL A 7 4.61 -6.64 5.41
CA VAL A 7 5.48 -5.58 5.93
C VAL A 7 4.93 -5.14 7.27
N PHE A 8 5.63 -5.46 8.35
CA PHE A 8 5.28 -5.04 9.69
C PHE A 8 5.83 -3.63 9.92
N LEU A 9 4.94 -2.64 10.06
CA LEU A 9 5.36 -1.24 10.13
C LEU A 9 5.31 -0.71 11.56
N ILE A 10 4.26 -1.08 12.31
CA ILE A 10 4.14 -0.88 13.77
C ILE A 10 3.55 -2.14 14.40
N SER A 11 3.47 -2.20 15.74
CA SER A 11 3.06 -3.40 16.49
C SER A 11 1.76 -4.05 16.01
N GLU A 12 0.80 -3.24 15.58
CA GLU A 12 -0.57 -3.67 15.24
C GLU A 12 -0.85 -3.61 13.74
N LEU A 13 0.11 -3.18 12.92
CA LEU A 13 -0.18 -2.75 11.55
C LEU A 13 0.74 -3.38 10.53
N VAL A 14 0.11 -3.99 9.53
CA VAL A 14 0.76 -4.81 8.52
C VAL A 14 0.30 -4.36 7.14
N LEU A 15 1.24 -4.09 6.24
CA LEU A 15 0.95 -3.95 4.82
C LEU A 15 1.12 -5.30 4.13
N ILE A 16 0.09 -5.74 3.42
CA ILE A 16 0.13 -6.92 2.57
C ILE A 16 0.40 -6.47 1.15
N VAL A 17 1.44 -7.01 0.55
CA VAL A 17 1.78 -6.83 -0.87
C VAL A 17 1.50 -8.14 -1.59
N ARG A 18 0.62 -8.12 -2.60
CA ARG A 18 0.26 -9.26 -3.44
C ARG A 18 0.70 -9.02 -4.89
N SER A 19 1.35 -9.99 -5.51
CA SER A 19 1.62 -9.95 -6.96
C SER A 19 0.33 -10.07 -7.74
N GLN A 20 0.16 -9.22 -8.75
CA GLN A 20 -0.89 -9.40 -9.76
C GLN A 20 -0.49 -10.49 -10.77
N PRO A 21 -1.45 -11.25 -11.32
CA PRO A 21 -1.18 -12.13 -12.45
C PRO A 21 -0.74 -11.31 -13.65
N THR A 22 0.31 -11.75 -14.35
CA THR A 22 0.70 -11.17 -15.64
C THR A 22 -0.50 -11.26 -16.58
N PRO A 23 -0.94 -10.16 -17.21
CA PRO A 23 -1.98 -10.22 -18.22
C PRO A 23 -1.57 -11.21 -19.31
N GLN A 24 -2.29 -12.34 -19.42
CA GLN A 24 -2.11 -13.30 -20.48
C GLN A 24 -2.75 -12.72 -21.74
N GLY A 25 -1.98 -11.91 -22.47
CA GLY A 25 -2.42 -11.23 -23.68
C GLY A 25 -1.22 -10.77 -24.50
N TYR A 26 -0.34 -11.72 -24.86
CA TYR A 26 0.53 -11.57 -26.03
C TYR A 26 -0.22 -12.23 -27.19
N ASP A 27 -1.18 -11.51 -27.78
CA ASP A 27 -1.52 -11.80 -29.19
C ASP A 27 -0.34 -11.27 -30.01
N ASP A 28 0.13 -12.09 -30.94
CA ASP A 28 1.24 -11.80 -31.84
C ASP A 28 1.10 -10.40 -32.50
N GLU A 29 2.24 -9.73 -32.69
CA GLU A 29 2.42 -8.46 -33.44
C GLU A 29 2.21 -7.13 -32.70
N VAL A 30 3.09 -6.82 -31.74
CA VAL A 30 3.69 -5.47 -31.65
C VAL A 30 5.05 -5.54 -30.95
N GLU A 31 6.11 -5.09 -31.62
CA GLU A 31 7.43 -4.82 -31.03
C GLU A 31 7.34 -3.63 -30.05
N GLY A 32 6.79 -3.87 -28.87
CA GLY A 32 6.86 -2.97 -27.71
C GLY A 32 7.61 -3.71 -26.60
N GLU A 33 8.58 -3.03 -25.97
CA GLU A 33 9.57 -3.61 -25.06
C GLU A 33 9.03 -4.77 -24.21
N MET A 34 9.67 -5.94 -24.34
CA MET A 34 9.38 -7.14 -23.56
C MET A 34 9.48 -6.78 -22.07
N SER A 35 8.35 -6.42 -21.46
CA SER A 35 8.29 -6.05 -20.05
C SER A 35 8.48 -7.31 -19.23
N VAL A 36 9.74 -7.60 -18.91
CA VAL A 36 10.12 -8.76 -18.10
C VAL A 36 9.35 -8.66 -16.78
N PRO A 37 8.54 -9.67 -16.41
CA PRO A 37 7.80 -9.64 -15.16
C PRO A 37 8.78 -9.60 -13.99
N ARG A 38 8.58 -8.63 -13.09
CA ARG A 38 9.40 -8.40 -11.91
C ARG A 38 8.59 -8.71 -10.67
N ALA A 39 9.10 -9.62 -9.84
CA ALA A 39 8.48 -9.95 -8.56
C ALA A 39 8.38 -8.69 -7.68
N PRO A 40 7.32 -8.55 -6.86
CA PRO A 40 7.17 -7.41 -5.97
C PRO A 40 8.36 -7.30 -5.00
N LYS A 41 8.95 -6.11 -4.92
CA LYS A 41 10.05 -5.76 -4.04
C LYS A 41 9.68 -4.51 -3.25
N ILE A 42 9.86 -4.59 -1.93
CA ILE A 42 9.70 -3.43 -1.04
C ILE A 42 11.00 -2.63 -1.10
N ILE A 43 10.90 -1.39 -1.54
CA ILE A 43 12.03 -0.45 -1.67
C ILE A 43 12.17 0.38 -0.39
N ASP A 44 11.06 0.84 0.16
CA ASP A 44 11.03 1.60 1.41
C ASP A 44 9.77 1.24 2.21
N SER A 45 9.88 1.31 3.53
CA SER A 45 8.81 1.05 4.48
C SER A 45 9.09 1.86 5.74
N SER A 46 8.51 3.06 5.82
CA SER A 46 8.82 4.06 6.82
C SER A 46 7.57 4.57 7.53
N THR A 47 7.68 4.86 8.83
CA THR A 47 6.62 5.48 9.63
C THR A 47 6.99 6.93 9.91
N VAL A 48 6.18 7.87 9.44
CA VAL A 48 6.36 9.30 9.60
C VAL A 48 5.39 9.82 10.65
N ASN A 49 5.90 10.46 11.69
CA ASN A 49 5.06 11.14 12.68
C ASN A 49 4.70 12.54 12.17
N LEU A 50 3.42 12.77 11.89
CA LEU A 50 2.90 14.07 11.53
C LEU A 50 2.28 14.74 12.75
N ASN A 51 2.86 15.86 13.19
CA ASN A 51 2.27 16.67 14.24
C ASN A 51 1.31 17.68 13.62
N TYR A 52 0.01 17.54 13.87
CA TYR A 52 -1.01 18.46 13.40
C TYR A 52 -1.79 19.02 14.58
N SER A 53 -1.73 20.35 14.78
CA SER A 53 -2.50 21.06 15.82
C SER A 53 -2.43 20.45 17.23
N GLY A 54 -1.25 19.94 17.63
CA GLY A 54 -1.04 19.33 18.95
C GLY A 54 -1.39 17.83 19.04
N MET A 55 -1.82 17.22 17.93
CA MET A 55 -2.03 15.77 17.82
C MET A 55 -0.91 15.15 16.99
N THR A 56 -0.37 14.03 17.45
CA THR A 56 0.59 13.22 16.68
C THR A 56 -0.19 12.15 15.91
N MET A 57 -0.08 12.18 14.59
CA MET A 57 -0.70 11.22 13.68
C MET A 57 0.40 10.43 12.95
N ASN A 58 0.28 9.11 12.89
CA ASN A 58 1.29 8.28 12.25
C ASN A 58 0.95 8.09 10.77
N ASN A 59 1.72 8.66 9.85
CA ASN A 59 1.60 8.34 8.43
C ASN A 59 2.55 7.20 8.08
N LEU A 60 2.02 6.15 7.49
CA LEU A 60 2.78 4.96 7.13
C LEU A 60 2.96 4.96 5.62
N GLN A 61 4.21 4.91 5.19
CA GLN A 61 4.57 4.97 3.79
C GLN A 61 5.35 3.72 3.42
N CYS A 62 4.99 3.10 2.30
CA CYS A 62 5.73 1.99 1.72
C CYS A 62 5.88 2.21 0.21
N ILE A 63 7.06 1.95 -0.32
CA ILE A 63 7.33 1.97 -1.76
C ILE A 63 7.55 0.54 -2.20
N VAL A 64 6.77 0.10 -3.18
CA VAL A 64 6.79 -1.26 -3.71
C VAL A 64 6.93 -1.23 -5.22
N GLU A 65 7.99 -1.83 -5.72
CA GLU A 65 8.20 -2.03 -7.14
C GLU A 65 7.76 -3.43 -7.56
N GLY A 66 7.16 -3.58 -8.73
CA GLY A 66 6.82 -4.88 -9.30
C GLY A 66 6.16 -4.72 -10.66
N SER A 67 6.27 -5.74 -11.51
CA SER A 67 5.59 -5.78 -12.82
C SER A 67 5.01 -7.18 -13.05
N PRO A 68 3.69 -7.33 -13.23
CA PRO A 68 2.67 -6.28 -13.19
C PRO A 68 2.57 -5.62 -11.80
N THR A 69 2.05 -4.40 -11.75
CA THR A 69 1.99 -3.60 -10.52
C THR A 69 1.33 -4.40 -9.40
N PRO A 70 1.99 -4.56 -8.25
CA PRO A 70 1.43 -5.32 -7.15
C PRO A 70 0.19 -4.62 -6.57
N THR A 71 -0.63 -5.36 -5.87
CA THR A 71 -1.73 -4.79 -5.08
C THR A 71 -1.35 -4.77 -3.62
N VAL A 72 -1.73 -3.70 -2.93
CA VAL A 72 -1.40 -3.50 -1.53
C VAL A 72 -2.67 -3.39 -0.69
N PHE A 73 -2.64 -3.95 0.51
CA PHE A 73 -3.76 -3.91 1.46
C PHE A 73 -3.21 -3.64 2.86
N TRP A 74 -3.93 -2.85 3.64
CA TRP A 74 -3.52 -2.51 5.00
C TRP A 74 -4.33 -3.35 6.00
N LEU A 75 -3.65 -3.98 6.94
CA LEU A 75 -4.26 -4.64 8.09
C LEU A 75 -3.92 -3.88 9.37
N LYS A 76 -4.91 -3.68 10.23
CA LYS A 76 -4.75 -3.24 11.62
C LYS A 76 -5.39 -4.24 12.55
N ASP A 77 -4.69 -4.68 13.58
CA ASP A 77 -5.18 -5.67 14.57
C ASP A 77 -5.69 -6.97 13.92
N GLY A 78 -5.08 -7.36 12.80
CA GLY A 78 -5.51 -8.51 12.00
C GLY A 78 -6.79 -8.29 11.18
N LYS A 79 -7.37 -7.09 11.18
CA LYS A 79 -8.52 -6.71 10.35
C LYS A 79 -8.08 -5.84 9.18
N GLU A 80 -8.67 -6.09 8.02
CA GLU A 80 -8.44 -5.26 6.85
C GLU A 80 -9.01 -3.86 7.04
N ILE A 81 -8.17 -2.85 6.79
CA ILE A 81 -8.58 -1.46 6.77
C ILE A 81 -9.19 -1.21 5.39
N GLN A 82 -10.49 -0.92 5.38
CA GLN A 82 -11.18 -0.52 4.16
C GLN A 82 -11.09 1.00 3.99
N SER A 83 -10.96 1.44 2.74
CA SER A 83 -10.94 2.85 2.34
C SER A 83 -12.21 3.62 2.72
N ASP A 84 -13.32 2.92 2.98
CA ASP A 84 -14.61 3.51 3.33
C ASP A 84 -14.75 3.89 4.82
N THR A 85 -13.67 3.81 5.58
CA THR A 85 -13.69 4.14 7.01
C THR A 85 -13.22 5.58 7.23
N ASP A 86 -14.03 6.41 7.91
CA ASP A 86 -13.67 7.78 8.32
C ASP A 86 -12.46 7.88 9.28
N LEU A 87 -11.86 6.73 9.63
CA LEU A 87 -10.74 6.59 10.55
C LEU A 87 -9.38 6.54 9.83
N TYR A 88 -9.35 6.20 8.54
CA TYR A 88 -8.10 5.98 7.79
C TYR A 88 -8.20 6.54 6.39
N ASN A 89 -7.11 7.12 5.91
CA ASN A 89 -6.96 7.56 4.53
C ASN A 89 -5.89 6.70 3.86
N ILE A 90 -6.32 5.83 2.94
CA ILE A 90 -5.45 4.94 2.18
C ILE A 90 -5.26 5.52 0.78
N THR A 91 -4.00 5.64 0.36
CA THR A 91 -3.62 6.03 -1.00
C THR A 91 -2.65 5.01 -1.57
N TYR A 92 -2.83 4.61 -2.82
CA TYR A 92 -1.85 3.78 -3.53
C TYR A 92 -1.61 4.33 -4.94
N ASP A 93 -0.41 4.84 -5.17
CA ASP A 93 0.04 5.28 -6.50
C ASP A 93 0.72 4.10 -7.21
N VAL A 94 0.08 3.61 -8.25
CA VAL A 94 0.56 2.50 -9.09
C VAL A 94 1.72 2.87 -10.01
N THR A 95 1.93 4.16 -10.24
CA THR A 95 3.00 4.69 -11.10
C THR A 95 4.33 4.65 -10.37
N ASP A 96 4.34 5.16 -9.13
CA ASP A 96 5.51 5.21 -8.26
C ASP A 96 5.61 4.00 -7.32
N GLY A 97 4.58 3.15 -7.27
CA GLY A 97 4.49 2.05 -6.33
C GLY A 97 4.33 2.49 -4.88
N LYS A 98 3.92 3.73 -4.64
CA LYS A 98 3.86 4.36 -3.31
C LYS A 98 2.51 4.08 -2.65
N ALA A 99 2.54 3.29 -1.58
CA ALA A 99 1.41 3.01 -0.69
C ALA A 99 1.51 3.87 0.57
N GLU A 100 0.45 4.60 0.89
CA GLU A 100 0.35 5.46 2.06
C GLU A 100 -0.91 5.15 2.86
N LEU A 101 -0.76 5.13 4.19
CA LEU A 101 -1.85 5.02 5.13
C LEU A 101 -1.67 6.10 6.20
N ALA A 102 -2.59 7.05 6.21
CA ALA A 102 -2.70 8.04 7.25
C ALA A 102 -3.92 7.74 8.14
N PHE A 103 -3.80 7.94 9.45
CA PHE A 103 -4.97 8.00 10.31
C PHE A 103 -5.74 9.28 9.95
N ALA A 104 -7.07 9.25 9.95
CA ALA A 104 -7.89 10.41 9.67
C ALA A 104 -8.06 11.27 10.94
N LYS A 105 -8.24 12.58 10.78
CA LYS A 105 -8.51 13.49 11.91
C LYS A 105 -9.88 13.26 12.54
N ASN A 106 -10.87 12.86 11.72
CA ASN A 106 -12.25 12.68 12.16
C ASN A 106 -12.41 11.53 13.16
N ALA A 107 -11.45 10.59 13.21
CA ALA A 107 -11.37 9.56 14.26
C ALA A 107 -11.31 10.14 15.69
N TYR A 108 -10.82 11.37 15.84
CA TYR A 108 -10.61 12.01 17.14
C TYR A 108 -11.58 13.16 17.40
N SER A 109 -12.43 13.54 16.45
CA SER A 109 -13.52 14.48 16.70
C SER A 109 -14.67 13.73 17.36
N THR A 110 -14.53 13.45 18.66
CA THR A 110 -15.71 13.22 19.51
C THR A 110 -16.52 14.51 19.51
N ASN A 111 -17.66 14.49 18.83
CA ASN A 111 -18.65 15.55 18.93
C ASN A 111 -19.03 15.74 20.40
N ASN A 112 -18.93 17.00 20.84
CA ASN A 112 -19.29 17.54 22.14
C ASN A 112 -20.76 17.29 22.50
#